data_AF-A0A354V6K3-F1
#
_entry.id   AF-A0A354V6K3-F1
#
_cell.length_a   1.000
_cell.length_b   1.000
_cell.length_c   1.000
_cell.angle_alpha   90.00
_cell.angle_beta   90.00
_cell.angle_gamma   90.00
#
_symmetry.space_group_name_H-M   'P 1'
#
loop_
_entity.id
_entity.type
_entity.pdbx_description
1 polymer ?
#
loop_
_entity_poly.entity_id
_entity_poly.type
_entity_poly.pdbx_seq_one_letter_code
_entity_poly.pdbx_strand_id
1 'polypeptide(L)'
;MARLDNNSLRRWWSRLVAILTLDGFLRSKSPIVTAAWEFDTFSAIEKFRILIARNPGAILDARSLPLSKDQMKRALQAAWLAEKTTARRDWLETGHFLLSNFQYGVGAPLGPAFPGDSATAIKSAEKYLHFLDVSNKDGQELMLEFAKFKERNGTNIDH
;
A
#
# COMPACT_ATOMS: atom_id res chain seq x y z
N MET A 1 5.71 24.00 7.09
CA MET A 1 4.75 22.96 6.66
C MET A 1 4.80 22.84 5.15
N ALA A 2 5.48 21.83 4.61
CA ALA A 2 5.57 21.62 3.17
C ALA A 2 4.28 20.96 2.65
N ARG A 3 3.51 21.67 1.82
CA ARG A 3 2.39 21.10 1.06
C ARG A 3 2.97 20.21 -0.03
N LEU A 4 2.73 18.91 0.04
CA LEU A 4 3.00 17.99 -1.06
C LEU A 4 2.09 18.36 -2.23
N ASP A 5 2.71 18.68 -3.37
CA ASP A 5 2.03 19.11 -4.59
C ASP A 5 1.43 17.90 -5.34
N ASN A 6 0.23 18.08 -5.91
CA ASN A 6 -0.54 17.03 -6.60
C ASN A 6 0.16 16.48 -7.86
N ASN A 7 1.04 17.26 -8.50
CA ASN A 7 1.90 16.82 -9.60
C ASN A 7 3.05 15.94 -9.11
N SER A 8 3.55 16.17 -7.89
CA SER A 8 4.53 15.30 -7.25
C SER A 8 3.92 13.93 -6.97
N LEU A 9 2.68 13.86 -6.50
CA LEU A 9 1.94 12.60 -6.35
C LEU A 9 1.76 11.90 -7.70
N ARG A 10 1.29 12.59 -8.76
CA ARG A 10 1.12 11.99 -10.10
C ARG A 10 2.44 11.46 -10.70
N ARG A 11 3.54 12.20 -10.58
CA ARG A 11 4.86 11.74 -11.05
C ARG A 11 5.38 10.55 -10.24
N TRP A 12 5.07 10.52 -8.95
CA TRP A 12 5.37 9.39 -8.08
C TRP A 12 4.54 8.14 -8.47
N TRP A 13 3.25 8.32 -8.76
CA TRP A 13 2.36 7.28 -9.29
C TRP A 13 2.82 6.71 -10.64
N SER A 14 3.31 7.54 -11.57
CA SER A 14 3.83 7.05 -12.87
C SER A 14 5.09 6.19 -12.72
N ARG A 15 5.97 6.49 -11.75
CA ARG A 15 7.15 5.66 -11.46
C ARG A 15 6.75 4.34 -10.79
N LEU A 16 5.68 4.34 -10.01
CA LEU A 16 5.13 3.15 -9.37
C LEU A 16 4.51 2.14 -10.34
N VAL A 17 3.79 2.64 -11.34
CA VAL A 17 3.23 1.77 -12.40
C VAL A 17 4.35 1.03 -13.14
N ALA A 18 5.51 1.67 -13.34
CA ALA A 18 6.66 1.05 -13.98
C ALA A 18 7.33 -0.05 -13.12
N ILE A 19 7.29 0.07 -11.79
CA ILE A 19 7.82 -0.95 -10.85
C ILE A 19 6.88 -2.17 -10.77
N LEU A 20 5.57 -1.95 -10.88
CA LEU A 20 4.55 -3.01 -10.83
C LEU A 20 4.53 -3.93 -12.06
N THR A 21 5.18 -3.55 -13.16
CA THR A 21 5.22 -4.29 -14.44
C THR A 21 6.42 -5.23 -14.61
N LEU A 22 7.28 -5.41 -13.60
CA LEU A 22 8.37 -6.38 -13.64
C LEU A 22 7.90 -7.77 -13.20
N ASP A 23 7.27 -8.50 -14.14
CA ASP A 23 6.97 -9.92 -14.00
C ASP A 23 8.25 -10.76 -14.15
N GLY A 24 8.53 -11.59 -13.14
CA GLY A 24 9.59 -12.59 -13.21
C GLY A 24 10.07 -13.10 -11.86
N PHE A 25 9.77 -14.37 -11.59
CA PHE A 25 10.45 -15.23 -10.61
C PHE A 25 10.03 -15.14 -9.13
N LEU A 26 8.85 -15.70 -8.81
CA LEU A 26 8.46 -16.07 -7.45
C LEU A 26 8.21 -17.59 -7.34
N ARG A 27 9.30 -18.37 -7.42
CA ARG A 27 9.37 -19.74 -6.89
C ARG A 27 10.77 -19.99 -6.34
N SER A 28 10.96 -19.67 -5.07
CA SER A 28 12.09 -20.18 -4.29
C SER A 28 11.54 -20.65 -2.95
N LYS A 29 11.57 -21.98 -2.76
CA LYS A 29 11.16 -22.64 -1.53
C LYS A 29 12.25 -22.43 -0.48
N SER A 30 11.90 -21.87 0.67
CA SER A 30 12.72 -21.96 1.89
C SER A 30 11.82 -22.42 3.04
N PRO A 31 12.14 -23.51 3.76
CA PRO A 31 11.23 -24.09 4.73
C PRO A 31 11.73 -23.89 6.17
N ILE A 32 11.38 -22.79 6.85
CA ILE A 32 11.42 -22.64 8.33
C ILE A 32 10.50 -21.43 8.65
N VAL A 33 9.43 -21.43 9.44
CA VAL A 33 9.17 -21.89 10.82
C VAL A 33 7.66 -22.13 11.00
N THR A 34 7.31 -23.15 11.77
CA THR A 34 5.98 -23.62 12.19
C THR A 34 5.24 -22.69 13.18
N ALA A 35 3.97 -22.36 12.88
CA ALA A 35 2.85 -22.31 13.83
C ALA A 35 1.53 -21.88 13.12
N ALA A 36 0.65 -22.85 12.83
CA ALA A 36 -0.83 -22.84 12.76
C ALA A 36 -1.66 -21.57 12.38
N TRP A 37 -1.06 -20.53 11.80
CA TRP A 37 -1.71 -19.34 11.25
C TRP A 37 -1.18 -19.07 9.83
N GLU A 38 -1.01 -20.12 9.02
CA GLU A 38 -0.68 -20.02 7.60
C GLU A 38 -1.87 -19.47 6.81
N PHE A 39 -2.30 -18.24 7.13
CA PHE A 39 -2.65 -17.36 6.03
C PHE A 39 -1.37 -17.20 5.23
N ASP A 40 -1.39 -17.78 4.02
CA ASP A 40 -0.32 -17.64 3.06
C ASP A 40 -0.06 -16.15 2.84
N THR A 41 0.92 -15.63 3.59
CA THR A 41 1.26 -14.21 3.65
C THR A 41 1.72 -13.74 2.27
N PHE A 42 2.35 -14.65 1.52
CA PHE A 42 2.71 -14.42 0.14
C PHE A 42 1.47 -14.29 -0.75
N SER A 43 0.48 -15.19 -0.63
CA SER A 43 -0.81 -15.04 -1.33
C SER A 43 -1.54 -13.74 -0.96
N ALA A 44 -1.48 -13.32 0.31
CA ALA A 44 -2.08 -12.06 0.74
C ALA A 44 -1.38 -10.84 0.11
N ILE A 45 -0.05 -10.81 0.10
CA ILE A 45 0.74 -9.75 -0.55
C ILE A 45 0.46 -9.69 -2.05
N GLU A 46 0.31 -10.84 -2.71
CA GLU A 46 -0.02 -10.90 -4.14
C GLU A 46 -1.45 -10.42 -4.43
N LYS A 47 -2.45 -10.83 -3.64
CA LYS A 47 -3.81 -10.29 -3.74
C LYS A 47 -3.84 -8.78 -3.52
N PHE A 48 -3.07 -8.30 -2.56
CA PHE A 48 -2.90 -6.87 -2.29
C PHE A 48 -2.30 -6.15 -3.50
N ARG A 49 -1.25 -6.68 -4.13
CA ARG A 49 -0.66 -6.14 -5.36
C ARG A 49 -1.70 -6.01 -6.47
N ILE A 50 -2.49 -7.05 -6.69
CA ILE A 50 -3.55 -7.07 -7.71
C ILE A 50 -4.63 -6.01 -7.40
N LEU A 51 -5.03 -5.85 -6.14
CA LEU A 51 -6.02 -4.85 -5.72
C LEU A 51 -5.57 -3.42 -6.06
N ILE A 52 -4.32 -3.09 -5.72
CA ILE A 52 -3.71 -1.78 -6.04
C ILE A 52 -3.63 -1.59 -7.55
N ALA A 53 -3.14 -2.59 -8.29
CA ALA A 53 -2.97 -2.49 -9.74
C ALA A 53 -4.31 -2.27 -10.48
N ARG A 54 -5.40 -2.88 -9.98
CA ARG A 54 -6.74 -2.72 -10.55
C ARG A 54 -7.41 -1.39 -10.22
N ASN A 55 -6.99 -0.73 -9.14
CA ASN A 55 -7.63 0.48 -8.63
C ASN A 55 -6.58 1.58 -8.35
N PRO A 56 -5.83 2.03 -9.37
CA PRO A 56 -4.74 2.98 -9.17
C PRO A 56 -5.27 4.31 -8.61
N GLY A 57 -4.72 4.73 -7.47
CA GLY A 57 -5.08 5.99 -6.81
C GLY A 57 -6.48 6.03 -6.19
N ALA A 58 -7.21 4.91 -6.15
CA ALA A 58 -8.50 4.85 -5.49
C ALA A 58 -8.34 4.63 -3.98
N ILE A 59 -9.26 5.21 -3.21
CA ILE A 59 -9.44 4.89 -1.80
C ILE A 59 -10.43 3.73 -1.73
N LEU A 60 -10.00 2.64 -1.09
CA LEU A 60 -10.71 1.37 -1.01
C LEU A 60 -11.20 1.11 0.41
N ASP A 61 -12.23 0.28 0.54
CA ASP A 61 -12.65 -0.15 1.87
C ASP A 61 -11.62 -1.11 2.48
N ALA A 62 -11.26 -0.91 3.74
CA ALA A 62 -10.30 -1.77 4.43
C ALA A 62 -10.71 -3.25 4.49
N ARG A 63 -12.02 -3.55 4.41
CA ARG A 63 -12.54 -4.93 4.34
C ARG A 63 -12.21 -5.64 3.02
N SER A 64 -11.76 -4.91 2.00
CA SER A 64 -11.29 -5.49 0.74
C SER A 64 -9.88 -6.07 0.82
N LEU A 65 -9.14 -5.77 1.89
CA LEU A 65 -7.81 -6.32 2.10
C LEU A 65 -7.88 -7.85 2.33
N PRO A 66 -6.88 -8.60 1.86
CA PRO A 66 -6.82 -10.05 2.07
C PRO A 66 -6.54 -10.43 3.53
N LEU A 67 -6.00 -9.51 4.32
CA LEU A 67 -5.81 -9.61 5.78
C LEU A 67 -6.24 -8.28 6.41
N SER A 68 -6.41 -8.25 7.75
CA SER A 68 -6.59 -6.97 8.43
C SER A 68 -5.41 -6.03 8.14
N LYS A 69 -5.64 -4.73 8.23
CA LYS A 69 -4.61 -3.72 7.94
C LYS A 69 -3.34 -3.94 8.76
N ASP A 70 -3.46 -4.25 10.06
CA ASP A 70 -2.31 -4.56 10.92
C ASP A 70 -1.57 -5.84 10.52
N GLN A 71 -2.30 -6.87 10.10
CA GLN A 71 -1.68 -8.10 9.58
C GLN A 71 -0.96 -7.82 8.26
N MET A 72 -1.54 -7.00 7.37
CA MET A 72 -0.88 -6.58 6.12
C MET A 72 0.39 -5.78 6.38
N LYS A 73 0.40 -4.87 7.36
CA LYS A 73 1.63 -4.14 7.75
C LYS A 73 2.74 -5.11 8.14
N ARG A 74 2.44 -6.05 9.06
CA ARG A 74 3.39 -7.07 9.52
C ARG A 74 3.86 -7.97 8.38
N ALA A 75 2.95 -8.38 7.50
CA ALA A 75 3.26 -9.18 6.31
C ALA A 75 4.27 -8.48 5.39
N LEU A 76 4.03 -7.21 5.07
CA LEU A 76 4.91 -6.43 4.19
C LEU A 76 6.27 -6.16 4.84
N GLN A 77 6.30 -5.85 6.13
CA GLN A 77 7.54 -5.70 6.91
C GLN A 77 8.35 -7.01 6.95
N ALA A 78 7.70 -8.15 7.23
CA ALA A 78 8.36 -9.46 7.24
C ALA A 78 8.90 -9.84 5.85
N ALA A 79 8.13 -9.60 4.80
CA ALA A 79 8.58 -9.81 3.43
C ALA A 79 9.77 -8.90 3.09
N TRP A 80 9.80 -7.66 3.59
CA TRP A 80 10.91 -6.72 3.35
C TRP A 80 12.22 -7.20 3.95
N LEU A 81 12.18 -7.79 5.16
CA LEU A 81 13.36 -8.39 5.80
C LEU A 81 13.87 -9.62 5.05
N ALA A 82 12.95 -10.46 4.57
CA ALA A 82 13.30 -11.68 3.84
C ALA A 82 13.81 -11.40 2.42
N GLU A 83 13.43 -10.26 1.84
CA GLU A 83 13.80 -9.89 0.48
C GLU A 83 15.24 -9.40 0.39
N LYS A 84 15.93 -9.76 -0.69
CA LYS A 84 17.35 -9.45 -0.90
C LYS A 84 17.56 -8.35 -1.93
N THR A 85 16.59 -8.14 -2.80
CA THR A 85 16.71 -7.17 -3.91
C THR A 85 16.16 -5.82 -3.51
N THR A 86 16.90 -4.75 -3.80
CA THR A 86 16.46 -3.37 -3.53
C THR A 86 15.14 -3.06 -4.22
N ALA A 87 14.97 -3.44 -5.48
CA ALA A 87 13.75 -3.18 -6.24
C ALA A 87 12.48 -3.76 -5.57
N ARG A 88 12.55 -4.97 -5.01
CA ARG A 88 11.41 -5.55 -4.30
C ARG A 88 11.24 -4.99 -2.90
N ARG A 89 12.33 -4.64 -2.21
CA ARG A 89 12.26 -3.88 -0.95
C ARG A 89 11.56 -2.53 -1.14
N ASP A 90 11.88 -1.79 -2.20
CA ASP A 90 11.23 -0.54 -2.56
C ASP A 90 9.74 -0.74 -2.84
N TRP A 91 9.40 -1.81 -3.55
CA TRP A 91 8.00 -2.19 -3.79
C TRP A 91 7.26 -2.50 -2.48
N LEU A 92 7.86 -3.26 -1.57
CA LEU A 92 7.27 -3.62 -0.29
C LEU A 92 7.09 -2.40 0.63
N GLU A 93 8.08 -1.51 0.66
CA GLU A 93 7.99 -0.22 1.36
C GLU A 93 6.86 0.63 0.80
N THR A 94 6.76 0.70 -0.54
CA THR A 94 5.66 1.43 -1.16
C THR A 94 4.31 0.76 -0.89
N GLY A 95 4.25 -0.57 -0.94
CA GLY A 95 3.06 -1.33 -0.57
C GLY A 95 2.60 -1.03 0.85
N HIS A 96 3.54 -0.90 1.79
CA HIS A 96 3.24 -0.55 3.18
C HIS A 96 2.62 0.85 3.26
N PHE A 97 3.17 1.83 2.54
CA PHE A 97 2.57 3.16 2.44
C PHE A 97 1.19 3.13 1.79
N LEU A 98 0.99 2.33 0.74
CA LEU A 98 -0.28 2.22 0.01
C LEU A 98 -1.42 1.60 0.83
N LEU A 99 -1.13 0.98 1.98
CA LEU A 99 -2.18 0.61 2.95
C LEU A 99 -2.96 1.84 3.44
N SER A 100 -2.40 3.04 3.34
CA SER A 100 -3.10 4.29 3.63
C SER A 100 -4.34 4.50 2.77
N ASN A 101 -4.42 3.91 1.58
CA ASN A 101 -5.61 4.03 0.73
C ASN A 101 -6.75 3.10 1.18
N PHE A 102 -6.57 2.26 2.20
CA PHE A 102 -7.60 1.34 2.68
C PHE A 102 -8.22 1.86 3.98
N GLN A 103 -9.45 2.38 3.89
CA GLN A 103 -10.14 3.04 4.99
C GLN A 103 -11.46 2.35 5.33
N TYR A 104 -11.86 2.32 6.60
CA TYR A 104 -13.13 1.72 6.99
C TYR A 104 -14.31 2.64 6.63
N GLY A 105 -15.41 2.06 6.16
CA GLY A 105 -16.65 2.81 5.88
C GLY A 105 -16.66 3.52 4.52
N VAL A 106 -15.69 3.23 3.66
CA VAL A 106 -15.64 3.74 2.28
C VAL A 106 -16.76 3.11 1.46
N GLY A 107 -16.96 1.79 1.59
CA GLY A 107 -17.87 1.02 0.76
C GLY A 107 -17.28 0.76 -0.63
N ALA A 108 -17.93 1.28 -1.68
CA ALA A 108 -17.42 1.17 -3.05
C ALA A 108 -16.13 1.99 -3.24
N PRO A 109 -15.20 1.56 -4.13
CA PRO A 109 -13.99 2.31 -4.44
C PRO A 109 -14.26 3.77 -4.78
N LEU A 110 -13.54 4.68 -4.12
CA LEU A 110 -13.60 6.12 -4.39
C LEU A 110 -12.40 6.53 -5.23
N GLY A 111 -12.65 6.84 -6.50
CA GLY A 111 -11.66 7.41 -7.40
C GLY A 111 -11.81 8.93 -7.54
N PRO A 112 -10.85 9.59 -8.20
CA PRO A 112 -10.92 11.01 -8.52
C PRO A 112 -11.93 11.36 -9.64
N ALA A 113 -12.57 10.35 -10.24
CA ALA A 113 -13.59 10.54 -11.26
C ALA A 113 -14.97 10.68 -10.60
N PHE A 114 -15.63 11.82 -10.82
CA PHE A 114 -16.95 12.11 -10.27
C PHE A 114 -18.01 11.98 -11.37
N PRO A 115 -18.93 11.01 -11.28
CA PRO A 115 -19.98 10.83 -12.27
C PRO A 115 -21.16 11.79 -12.04
N GLY A 116 -21.87 12.10 -13.13
CA GLY A 116 -23.26 12.59 -13.08
C GLY A 116 -23.44 14.11 -13.10
N ASP A 117 -24.63 14.53 -12.66
CA ASP A 117 -25.01 15.92 -12.49
C ASP A 117 -24.19 16.61 -11.38
N SER A 118 -24.22 17.94 -11.37
CA SER A 118 -23.40 18.76 -10.48
C SER A 118 -23.61 18.46 -8.98
N ALA A 119 -24.82 18.12 -8.54
CA ALA A 119 -25.10 17.86 -7.13
C ALA A 119 -24.54 16.49 -6.69
N THR A 120 -24.69 15.47 -7.53
CA THR A 120 -24.10 14.13 -7.29
C THR A 120 -22.58 14.17 -7.32
N ALA A 121 -22.01 14.95 -8.23
CA ALA A 121 -20.57 15.17 -8.32
C ALA A 121 -20.00 15.86 -7.07
N ILE A 122 -20.67 16.90 -6.55
CA ILE A 122 -20.24 17.61 -5.33
C ILE A 122 -20.20 16.66 -4.13
N LYS A 123 -21.28 15.91 -3.87
CA LYS A 123 -21.32 14.95 -2.75
C LYS A 123 -20.23 13.88 -2.86
N SER A 124 -19.97 13.41 -4.08
CA SER A 124 -18.92 12.42 -4.33
C SER A 124 -17.52 13.01 -4.09
N ALA A 125 -17.31 14.27 -4.48
CA ALA A 125 -16.08 15.00 -4.23
C ALA A 125 -15.86 15.27 -2.74
N GLU A 126 -16.88 15.68 -1.99
CA GLU A 126 -16.81 15.87 -0.54
C GLU A 126 -16.42 14.58 0.18
N LYS A 127 -17.07 13.46 -0.18
CA LYS A 127 -16.74 12.15 0.37
C LYS A 127 -15.29 11.75 0.04
N TYR A 128 -14.87 11.93 -1.21
CA TYR A 128 -13.50 11.63 -1.63
C TYR A 128 -12.47 12.49 -0.88
N LEU A 129 -12.71 13.81 -0.74
CA LEU A 129 -11.82 14.72 -0.02
C LEU A 129 -11.70 14.37 1.46
N HIS A 130 -12.81 13.98 2.10
CA HIS A 130 -12.79 13.51 3.48
C HIS A 130 -11.86 12.30 3.64
N PHE A 131 -12.08 11.25 2.85
CA PHE A 131 -11.24 10.04 2.94
C PHE A 131 -9.81 10.30 2.47
N LEU A 132 -9.58 11.23 1.54
CA LEU A 132 -8.24 11.60 1.11
C LEU A 132 -7.43 12.23 2.24
N ASP A 133 -8.04 13.10 3.06
CA ASP A 133 -7.38 13.66 4.24
C ASP A 133 -7.04 12.57 5.27
N VAL A 134 -7.96 11.64 5.53
CA VAL A 134 -7.73 10.49 6.42
C VAL A 134 -6.60 9.62 5.90
N SER A 135 -6.63 9.25 4.62
CA SER A 135 -5.57 8.47 3.97
C SER A 135 -4.22 9.19 4.01
N ASN A 136 -4.17 10.50 3.81
CA ASN A 136 -2.91 11.25 3.86
C ASN A 136 -2.29 11.23 5.27
N LYS A 137 -3.09 11.42 6.32
CA LYS A 137 -2.63 11.37 7.71
C LYS A 137 -2.10 9.98 8.07
N ASP A 138 -2.88 8.96 7.76
CA ASP A 138 -2.51 7.56 7.97
C ASP A 138 -1.24 7.19 7.15
N GLY A 139 -1.10 7.70 5.93
CA GLY A 139 0.11 7.54 5.12
C GLY A 139 1.36 8.11 5.80
N GLN A 140 1.26 9.28 6.43
CA GLN A 140 2.37 9.86 7.19
C GLN A 140 2.76 8.98 8.39
N GLU A 141 1.77 8.46 9.12
CA GLU A 141 1.99 7.53 10.23
C GLU A 141 2.65 6.24 9.77
N LEU A 142 2.19 5.66 8.66
CA LEU A 142 2.75 4.44 8.07
C LEU A 142 4.19 4.64 7.58
N MET A 143 4.52 5.80 7.01
CA MET A 143 5.90 6.14 6.63
C MET A 143 6.81 6.23 7.85
N LEU A 144 6.36 6.91 8.92
CA LEU A 144 7.09 7.01 10.19
C LEU A 144 7.25 5.63 10.85
N GLU A 145 6.21 4.81 10.85
CA GLU A 145 6.25 3.44 11.35
C GLU A 145 7.31 2.61 10.60
N PHE A 146 7.28 2.65 9.27
CA PHE A 146 8.20 1.88 8.43
C PHE A 146 9.64 2.39 8.53
N ALA A 147 9.85 3.70 8.64
CA ALA A 147 11.17 4.28 8.88
C ALA A 147 11.78 3.77 10.20
N LYS A 148 11.01 3.82 11.30
CA LYS A 148 11.43 3.26 12.59
C LYS A 148 11.65 1.75 12.54
N PHE A 149 10.89 1.04 11.72
CA PHE A 149 11.09 -0.38 11.48
C PHE A 149 12.43 -0.62 10.77
N LYS A 150 12.74 0.15 9.72
CA LYS A 150 14.03 0.08 9.03
C LYS A 150 15.18 0.41 9.97
N GLU A 151 15.09 1.46 10.79
CA GLU A 151 16.13 1.80 11.78
C GLU A 151 16.41 0.64 12.75
N ARG A 152 15.35 -0.01 13.27
CA ARG A 152 15.48 -1.15 14.20
C ARG A 152 16.10 -2.39 13.58
N ASN A 153 15.96 -2.57 12.27
CA ASN A 153 16.41 -3.76 11.56
C ASN A 153 17.56 -3.47 10.58
N GLY A 154 18.08 -2.24 10.58
CA GLY A 154 18.87 -1.65 9.49
C GLY A 154 20.29 -1.23 9.85
N THR A 155 20.87 -1.72 10.96
CA THR A 155 22.32 -1.64 11.23
C THR A 155 23.14 -2.74 10.51
N ASN A 156 22.65 -3.31 9.40
CA ASN A 156 23.36 -4.37 8.68
C ASN A 156 23.06 -4.42 7.17
N ILE A 157 23.08 -3.26 6.52
CA ILE A 157 23.23 -3.19 5.06
C ILE A 157 24.40 -2.24 4.82
N ASP A 158 25.61 -2.79 4.98
CA ASP A 158 26.87 -2.07 4.78
C ASP A 158 27.00 -1.53 3.35
N HIS A 159 27.65 -0.35 3.32
CA HIS A 159 28.57 0.20 2.33
C HIS A 159 29.02 -0.69 1.17
#